data_AF-A0A972V887-F1
#
_entry.id   AF-A0A972V887-F1
#
_cell.length_a   1.000
_cell.length_b   1.000
_cell.length_c   1.000
_cell.angle_alpha   90.00
_cell.angle_beta   90.00
_cell.angle_gamma   90.00
#
_symmetry.space_group_name_H-M   'P 1'
#
loop_
_entity.id
_entity.type
_entity.pdbx_description
1 polymer ?
#
loop_
_entity_poly.entity_id
_entity_poly.type
_entity_poly.pdbx_seq_one_letter_code
_entity_poly.pdbx_strand_id
1 'polypeptide(L)' 'MTDGENHHKFSHPQEVLAMLNDISIFAGLDEAQLAIVFHELEEVSYHSGDHIFEQGSEPSHIYIIRRGQVKL' A
#
# COMPACT_ATOMS: atom_id res chain seq x y z
N MET A 1 -25.82 -10.38 -4.47
CA MET A 1 -25.01 -11.51 -3.99
C MET A 1 -23.78 -11.53 -4.86
N THR A 2 -22.73 -10.86 -4.42
CA THR A 2 -21.38 -10.94 -4.97
C THR A 2 -20.47 -10.89 -3.75
N ASP A 3 -19.97 -12.08 -3.44
CA ASP A 3 -18.70 -12.41 -2.83
C ASP A 3 -18.21 -11.52 -1.69
N GLY A 4 -18.20 -12.13 -0.50
CA GLY A 4 -17.37 -11.65 0.60
C GLY A 4 -15.92 -11.77 0.18
N GLU A 5 -15.38 -10.69 -0.37
CA GLU A 5 -13.94 -10.49 -0.48
C GLU A 5 -13.39 -10.46 0.94
N ASN A 6 -12.88 -11.62 1.37
CA ASN A 6 -12.01 -11.73 2.52
C ASN A 6 -10.68 -11.04 2.16
N HIS A 7 -10.67 -9.71 2.13
CA HIS A 7 -9.44 -8.93 2.10
C HIS A 7 -8.68 -9.30 3.37
N HIS A 8 -7.58 -10.02 3.18
CA HIS A 8 -6.67 -10.40 4.25
C HIS A 8 -6.02 -9.11 4.77
N LYS A 9 -6.76 -8.39 5.62
CA LYS A 9 -6.33 -7.10 6.14
C LYS A 9 -5.04 -7.28 6.92
N PHE A 10 -4.17 -6.28 6.79
CA PHE A 10 -2.90 -6.13 7.51
C PHE A 10 -2.94 -6.76 8.90
N SER A 11 -1.95 -7.59 9.24
CA SER A 11 -1.89 -8.22 10.55
C SER A 11 -1.79 -7.20 11.70
N HIS A 12 -1.35 -5.97 11.41
CA HIS A 12 -1.15 -4.88 12.38
C HIS A 12 -1.68 -3.54 11.80
N PRO A 13 -3.00 -3.30 11.78
CA PRO A 13 -3.60 -2.15 11.08
C PRO A 13 -3.20 -0.79 11.68
N GLN A 14 -2.95 -0.73 12.99
CA GLN A 14 -2.53 0.51 13.66
C GLN A 14 -1.13 0.96 13.26
N GLU A 15 -0.20 0.02 13.07
CA GLU A 15 1.16 0.32 12.59
C GLU A 15 1.15 0.89 11.18
N VAL A 16 0.29 0.32 10.32
CA VAL A 16 0.14 0.79 8.94
C VAL A 16 -0.46 2.19 8.91
N LEU A 17 -1.52 2.46 9.67
CA LEU A 17 -2.11 3.80 9.77
C LEU A 17 -1.10 4.84 10.29
N ALA A 18 -0.30 4.49 11.30
CA ALA A 18 0.76 5.37 11.80
C ALA A 18 1.81 5.66 10.71
N MET A 19 2.25 4.63 9.98
CA MET A 19 3.18 4.79 8.86
C MET A 19 2.61 5.71 7.77
N LEU A 20 1.33 5.57 7.42
CA LEU A 20 0.70 6.43 6.40
C LEU A 20 0.69 7.90 6.83
N ASN A 21 0.50 8.17 8.12
CA ASN A 21 0.54 9.53 8.67
C ASN A 21 1.94 10.17 8.57
N ASP A 22 3.00 9.36 8.57
CA ASP A 22 4.40 9.84 8.43
C ASP A 22 4.80 10.09 6.96
N ILE A 23 4.04 9.59 5.99
CA ILE A 23 4.34 9.77 4.57
C ILE A 23 3.83 11.14 4.12
N SER A 24 4.75 12.00 3.68
CA SER A 24 4.49 13.39 3.33
C SER A 24 3.42 13.60 2.25
N ILE A 25 3.24 12.65 1.33
CA ILE A 25 2.18 12.73 0.31
C ILE A 25 0.76 12.67 0.90
N PHE A 26 0.61 12.13 2.12
CA PHE A 26 -0.66 11.98 2.83
C PHE A 26 -0.83 12.98 3.98
N ALA A 27 0.15 13.85 4.27
CA ALA A 27 0.13 14.76 5.41
C ALA A 27 -1.01 15.80 5.41
N GLY A 28 -1.74 15.95 4.31
CA GLY A 28 -2.91 16.83 4.20
C GLY A 28 -4.26 16.14 4.37
N LEU A 29 -4.28 14.82 4.60
CA LEU A 29 -5.50 14.05 4.76
C LEU A 29 -5.98 14.06 6.21
N ASP A 30 -7.29 14.20 6.40
CA ASP A 30 -7.92 13.96 7.71
C ASP A 30 -8.05 12.45 8.00
N GLU A 31 -8.48 12.10 9.22
CA GLU A 31 -8.61 10.70 9.65
C GLU A 31 -9.57 9.89 8.76
N ALA A 32 -10.65 10.51 8.27
CA ALA A 32 -11.64 9.82 7.44
C ALA A 32 -11.09 9.56 6.04
N GLN A 33 -10.36 10.53 5.47
CA GLN A 33 -9.67 10.39 4.18
C GLN A 33 -8.54 9.36 4.27
N LEU A 34 -7.76 9.38 5.36
CA LEU A 34 -6.70 8.40 5.59
C LEU A 34 -7.27 6.98 5.74
N ALA A 35 -8.45 6.83 6.36
CA ALA A 35 -9.14 5.56 6.46
C ALA A 35 -9.57 5.00 5.09
N ILE A 36 -9.92 5.86 4.13
CA ILE A 36 -10.20 5.45 2.74
C ILE A 36 -8.93 4.91 2.09
N VAL A 37 -7.82 5.65 2.19
CA VAL A 37 -6.52 5.18 1.65
C VAL A 37 -6.12 3.85 2.29
N PHE A 38 -6.27 3.72 3.60
CA PHE A 38 -6.01 2.48 4.33
C PHE A 38 -6.88 1.31 3.85
N HIS A 39 -8.12 1.58 3.44
CA HIS A 39 -9.02 0.54 2.94
C HIS A 39 -8.62 0.01 1.56
N GLU A 40 -8.10 0.88 0.70
CA GLU A 40 -7.64 0.54 -0.65
C GLU A 40 -6.22 -0.06 -0.68
N LEU A 41 -5.51 -0.06 0.44
CA LEU A 41 -4.16 -0.59 0.51
C LEU A 41 -4.15 -2.12 0.58
N GLU A 42 -3.30 -2.73 -0.24
CA GLU A 42 -3.08 -4.17 -0.29
C GLU A 42 -1.64 -4.52 0.12
N GLU A 43 -1.47 -5.58 0.91
CA GLU A 43 -0.14 -6.10 1.26
C GLU A 43 0.36 -7.05 0.17
N VAL A 44 1.49 -6.70 -0.44
CA VAL A 44 2.17 -7.52 -1.46
C VAL A 44 3.61 -7.80 -1.04
N SER A 45 4.12 -8.98 -1.40
CA SER A 45 5.49 -9.40 -1.13
C SER A 45 6.18 -9.83 -2.42
N TYR A 46 7.44 -9.41 -2.57
CA TYR A 46 8.30 -9.75 -3.71
C TYR A 46 9.59 -10.39 -3.21
N HIS A 47 10.14 -11.32 -3.99
CA HIS A 47 11.43 -11.92 -3.75
C HIS A 47 12.55 -11.05 -4.34
N SER A 48 13.78 -11.29 -3.87
CA SER A 48 14.95 -10.64 -4.45
C SER A 48 15.11 -11.02 -5.91
N GLY A 49 15.13 -10.01 -6.79
CA GLY A 49 15.24 -10.19 -8.24
C GLY A 49 13.91 -10.11 -8.99
N ASP A 50 12.78 -10.05 -8.28
CA ASP A 50 11.48 -9.86 -8.92
C ASP A 50 11.37 -8.46 -9.54
N HIS A 51 10.75 -8.39 -10.72
CA HIS A 51 10.38 -7.13 -11.36
C HIS A 51 9.01 -6.67 -10.84
N ILE A 52 8.99 -5.53 -10.16
CA ILE A 52 7.74 -4.96 -9.59
C ILE A 52 6.90 -4.29 -10.68
N PHE A 53 7.55 -3.48 -11.53
CA PHE A 53 6.94 -2.87 -12.71
C PHE A 53 8.01 -2.60 -13.77
N GLU A 54 7.57 -2.37 -15.02
CA GLU A 54 8.45 -2.04 -16.14
C GLU A 54 8.27 -0.60 -16.60
N GLN A 55 9.36 0.04 -17.01
CA GLN A 55 9.32 1.41 -17.52
C GLN A 55 8.54 1.47 -18.84
N GLY A 56 7.57 2.38 -18.91
CA GLY A 56 6.73 2.57 -20.09
C GLY A 56 5.47 1.71 -20.11
N SER A 57 5.31 0.80 -19.14
CA SER A 57 4.02 0.13 -18.90
C SER A 57 2.96 1.11 -18.39
N GLU A 58 1.70 0.71 -18.54
CA GLU A 58 0.57 1.50 -18.05
C GLU A 58 0.65 1.67 -16.52
N PRO A 59 0.56 2.91 -16.00
CA PRO A 59 0.62 3.16 -14.57
C PRO A 59 -0.64 2.60 -13.90
N SER A 60 -0.45 1.67 -12.97
CA SER A 60 -1.56 0.98 -12.30
C SER A 60 -1.57 1.18 -10.78
N HIS A 61 -0.40 1.25 -10.13
CA HIS A 61 -0.30 1.26 -8.67
C HIS A 61 0.75 2.26 -8.17
N ILE A 62 0.60 2.69 -6.92
CA ILE A 62 1.63 3.36 -6.13
C ILE A 62 2.09 2.37 -5.05
N TYR A 63 3.39 2.21 -4.88
CA TYR A 63 3.98 1.28 -3.91
C TYR A 63 4.58 2.03 -2.72
N ILE A 64 4.35 1.49 -1.52
CA ILE A 64 4.96 1.96 -0.28
C ILE A 64 5.84 0.82 0.25
N ILE A 65 7.14 1.07 0.42
CA ILE A 65 8.08 0.04 0.87
C ILE A 65 8.04 -0.05 2.39
N ARG A 66 7.34 -1.07 2.91
CA ARG A 66 7.31 -1.37 4.35
C ARG A 66 8.62 -1.98 4.85
N ARG A 67 9.25 -2.84 4.05
CA ARG A 67 10.53 -3.52 4.38
C ARG A 67 11.28 -3.91 3.11
N GLY A 68 12.60 -3.79 3.16
CA GLY A 68 13.50 -4.16 2.05
C GLY A 68 14.00 -2.94 1.27
N GLN A 69 14.58 -3.20 0.10
CA GLN A 69 15.11 -2.18 -0.81
C GLN A 69 14.78 -2.58 -2.24
N VAL A 70 14.48 -1.59 -3.07
CA VAL A 70 14.23 -1.77 -4.50
C VAL A 70 15.25 -0.96 -5.30
N LYS A 71 15.55 -1.43 -6.51
CA LYS A 71 16.37 -0.70 -7.48
C LYS A 71 15.45 -0.15 -8.57
N LEU A 72 15.53 1.15 -8.82
CA LEU A 72 14.86 1.83 -9.93
C LEU A 72 15.69 1.72 -11.21
#